data_AF-A0A0U5MG89-F1
#
_entry.id   AF-A0A0U5MG89-F1
#
_cell.length_a   1.000
_cell.length_b   1.000
_cell.length_c   1.000
_cell.angle_alpha   90.00
_cell.angle_beta   90.00
_cell.angle_gamma   90.00
#
_symmetry.space_group_name_H-M   'P 1'
#
loop_
_entity.id
_entity.type
_entity.pdbx_description
1 polymer ?
#
loop_
_entity_poly.entity_id
_entity_poly.type
_entity_poly.pdbx_seq_one_letter_code
_entity_poly.pdbx_strand_id
1 'polypeptide(L)'
;MGFIEGRTILSRQAMTARDYIWLAVLGAVERSSLPVDDAIRAVAALVGPGWAPVSQLVFDAMDEMLADGLLNPVERSTRLAITGDGRRKLHDLIAQPLAAPLSTFGQVGIRLKLAFLDLVPPAVRRRQIDALLRSCDCELSTRTASCPAWALNGALGRVWLDHQVDALEETAEVLRRLARAEGAAQAEG
;
A
#
# COMPACT_ATOMS: atom_id res chain seq x y z
N MET A 1 5.12 41.02 18.74
CA MET A 1 5.93 39.78 18.78
C MET A 1 5.13 38.69 18.11
N GLY A 2 5.53 38.29 16.90
CA GLY A 2 4.83 37.29 16.11
C GLY A 2 5.09 35.88 16.64
N PHE A 3 4.02 35.14 16.91
CA PHE A 3 4.10 33.71 17.14
C PHE A 3 4.38 33.04 15.80
N ILE A 4 5.47 32.29 15.75
CA ILE A 4 5.87 31.46 14.62
C ILE A 4 4.75 30.44 14.41
N GLU A 5 4.10 30.51 13.25
CA GLU A 5 3.25 29.44 12.73
C GLU A 5 4.09 28.17 12.64
N GLY A 6 3.94 27.33 13.67
CA GLY A 6 4.44 25.97 13.65
C GLY A 6 3.77 25.26 12.49
N ARG A 7 4.57 25.00 11.44
CA ARG A 7 4.27 24.05 10.36
C ARG A 7 3.45 22.91 10.93
N THR A 8 2.20 22.85 10.52
CA THR A 8 1.33 21.68 10.67
C THR A 8 2.15 20.47 10.25
N ILE A 9 2.45 19.60 11.21
CA ILE A 9 2.89 18.24 10.95
C ILE A 9 1.80 17.67 10.05
N LEU A 10 2.10 17.53 8.75
CA LEU A 10 1.21 16.89 7.79
C LEU A 10 0.73 15.61 8.46
N SER A 11 -0.55 15.58 8.85
CA SER A 11 -1.16 14.38 9.37
C SER A 11 -0.98 13.35 8.27
N ARG A 12 -0.08 12.38 8.51
CA ARG A 12 0.13 11.25 7.60
C ARG A 12 -1.13 10.41 7.71
N GLN A 13 -2.16 10.78 6.96
CA GLN A 13 -3.41 10.07 6.95
C GLN A 13 -3.14 8.65 6.44
N ALA A 14 -3.48 7.67 7.27
CA ALA A 14 -3.41 6.27 6.87
C ALA A 14 -4.33 6.04 5.67
N MET A 15 -3.93 5.14 4.77
CA MET A 15 -4.77 4.74 3.64
C MET A 15 -6.11 4.20 4.14
N THR A 16 -7.18 4.69 3.54
CA THR A 16 -8.55 4.20 3.74
C THR A 16 -8.84 2.99 2.86
N ALA A 17 -9.96 2.29 3.12
CA ALA A 17 -10.43 1.21 2.24
C ALA A 17 -10.55 1.67 0.77
N ARG A 18 -11.05 2.90 0.57
CA ARG A 18 -11.15 3.55 -0.74
C ARG A 18 -9.78 3.66 -1.40
N ASP A 19 -8.77 4.14 -0.68
CA ASP A 19 -7.41 4.32 -1.20
C ASP A 19 -6.77 3.00 -1.68
N TYR A 20 -7.07 1.87 -1.00
CA TYR A 20 -6.60 0.55 -1.45
C TYR A 20 -7.29 0.10 -2.73
N ILE A 21 -8.60 0.32 -2.87
CA ILE A 21 -9.34 0.01 -4.12
C ILE A 21 -8.79 0.89 -5.24
N TRP A 22 -8.58 2.18 -4.98
CA TRP A 22 -8.03 3.13 -5.93
C TRP A 22 -6.64 2.70 -6.41
N LEU A 23 -5.75 2.33 -5.49
CA LEU A 23 -4.42 1.83 -5.82
C LEU A 23 -4.50 0.57 -6.70
N ALA A 24 -5.39 -0.36 -6.37
CA ALA A 24 -5.57 -1.59 -7.12
C ALA A 24 -6.09 -1.34 -8.55
N VAL A 25 -7.14 -0.53 -8.70
CA VAL A 25 -7.75 -0.22 -10.01
C VAL A 25 -6.78 0.59 -10.87
N LEU A 26 -6.25 1.70 -10.35
CA LEU A 26 -5.35 2.57 -11.12
C LEU A 26 -4.08 1.82 -11.54
N GLY A 27 -3.50 1.01 -10.65
CA GLY A 27 -2.34 0.18 -10.99
C GLY A 27 -2.65 -0.88 -12.05
N ALA A 28 -3.82 -1.52 -11.97
CA ALA A 28 -4.24 -2.50 -12.97
C ALA A 28 -4.48 -1.85 -14.35
N VAL A 29 -5.15 -0.70 -14.38
CA VAL A 29 -5.49 0.02 -15.62
C VAL A 29 -4.27 0.69 -16.26
N GLU A 30 -3.29 1.14 -15.47
CA GLU A 30 -2.00 1.65 -15.99
C GLU A 30 -1.23 0.54 -16.71
N ARG A 31 -1.29 -0.72 -16.23
CA ARG A 31 -0.65 -1.85 -16.90
C ARG A 31 -1.33 -2.23 -18.22
N SER A 32 -2.65 -2.14 -18.27
CA SER A 32 -3.43 -2.40 -19.47
C SER A 32 -4.77 -1.72 -19.36
N SER A 33 -5.31 -1.22 -20.48
CA SER A 33 -6.71 -0.86 -20.52
C SER A 33 -7.59 -2.11 -20.27
N LEU A 34 -8.56 -2.00 -19.36
CA LEU A 34 -9.39 -3.11 -18.90
C LEU A 34 -10.89 -2.76 -18.97
N PRO A 35 -11.78 -3.69 -19.32
CA PRO A 35 -13.20 -3.51 -19.07
C PRO A 35 -13.51 -3.47 -17.57
N VAL A 36 -14.64 -2.87 -17.21
CA VAL A 36 -15.12 -2.72 -15.81
C VAL A 36 -15.07 -4.05 -15.04
N ASP A 37 -15.60 -5.13 -15.63
CA ASP A 37 -15.64 -6.44 -14.96
C ASP A 37 -14.25 -7.03 -14.70
N ASP A 38 -13.28 -6.77 -15.60
CA ASP A 38 -11.90 -7.20 -15.41
C ASP A 38 -11.19 -6.36 -14.36
N ALA A 39 -11.52 -5.07 -14.23
CA ALA A 39 -10.99 -4.24 -13.15
C ALA A 39 -11.46 -4.77 -11.78
N ILE A 40 -12.74 -5.16 -11.64
CA ILE A 40 -13.26 -5.77 -10.40
C ILE A 40 -12.53 -7.08 -10.08
N ARG A 41 -12.35 -7.96 -11.08
CA ARG A 41 -11.58 -9.21 -10.92
C ARG A 41 -10.13 -8.94 -10.55
N ALA A 42 -9.51 -7.93 -11.16
CA ALA A 42 -8.13 -7.54 -10.87
C ALA A 42 -8.00 -7.08 -9.42
N VAL A 43 -8.92 -6.23 -8.92
CA VAL A 43 -8.94 -5.81 -7.52
C VAL A 43 -8.93 -7.02 -6.60
N ALA A 44 -9.86 -7.96 -6.77
CA ALA A 44 -9.96 -9.16 -5.93
C ALA A 44 -8.66 -10.00 -5.93
N ALA A 45 -8.02 -10.18 -7.09
CA ALA A 45 -6.77 -10.92 -7.20
C ALA A 45 -5.56 -10.18 -6.56
N LEU A 46 -5.54 -8.85 -6.69
CA LEU A 46 -4.45 -7.99 -6.24
C LEU A 46 -4.46 -7.76 -4.73
N VAL A 47 -5.63 -7.54 -4.11
CA VAL A 47 -5.74 -7.36 -2.65
C VAL A 47 -5.49 -8.68 -1.90
N GLY A 48 -5.75 -9.82 -2.55
CA GLY A 48 -5.51 -11.15 -2.00
C GLY A 48 -6.56 -11.57 -0.95
N PRO A 49 -6.37 -12.75 -0.33
CA PRO A 49 -7.40 -13.35 0.53
C PRO A 49 -7.63 -12.63 1.86
N GLY A 50 -6.72 -11.73 2.26
CA GLY A 50 -6.83 -11.00 3.52
C GLY A 50 -8.01 -10.02 3.55
N TRP A 51 -8.43 -9.50 2.39
CA TRP A 51 -9.56 -8.59 2.30
C TRP A 51 -10.20 -8.65 0.92
N ALA A 52 -11.49 -8.98 0.86
CA ALA A 52 -12.24 -9.00 -0.39
C ALA A 52 -13.33 -7.91 -0.34
N PRO A 53 -13.13 -6.73 -0.97
CA PRO A 53 -14.20 -5.75 -1.06
C PRO A 53 -15.36 -6.31 -1.89
N VAL A 54 -16.59 -5.99 -1.50
CA VAL A 54 -17.78 -6.33 -2.29
C VAL A 54 -17.75 -5.60 -3.62
N SER A 55 -18.22 -6.24 -4.69
CA SER A 55 -18.15 -5.68 -6.05
C SER A 55 -18.80 -4.30 -6.17
N GLN A 56 -19.89 -4.05 -5.44
CA GLN A 56 -20.54 -2.73 -5.43
C GLN A 56 -19.59 -1.62 -4.96
N LEU A 57 -18.79 -1.88 -3.92
CA LEU A 57 -17.84 -0.89 -3.40
C LEU A 57 -16.72 -0.60 -4.42
N VAL A 58 -16.32 -1.61 -5.19
CA VAL A 58 -15.34 -1.43 -6.27
C VAL A 58 -15.95 -0.63 -7.41
N PHE A 59 -17.22 -0.89 -7.76
CA PHE A 59 -17.95 -0.15 -8.77
C PHE A 59 -18.12 1.32 -8.39
N ASP A 60 -18.60 1.60 -7.17
CA ASP A 60 -18.77 2.97 -6.66
C ASP A 60 -17.42 3.72 -6.67
N ALA A 61 -16.33 3.06 -6.26
CA ALA A 61 -15.00 3.67 -6.29
C ALA A 61 -14.52 3.98 -7.72
N MET A 62 -14.90 3.18 -8.71
CA MET A 62 -14.58 3.44 -10.12
C MET A 62 -15.42 4.58 -10.70
N ASP A 63 -16.70 4.67 -10.34
CA ASP A 63 -17.56 5.80 -10.72
C ASP A 63 -17.01 7.11 -10.18
N GLU A 64 -16.52 7.11 -8.94
CA GLU A 64 -15.81 8.26 -8.37
C GLU A 64 -14.53 8.60 -9.15
N MET A 65 -13.71 7.60 -9.54
CA MET A 65 -12.51 7.86 -10.34
C MET A 65 -12.84 8.44 -11.72
N LEU A 66 -13.95 8.02 -12.33
CA LEU A 66 -14.44 8.57 -13.60
C LEU A 66 -14.92 10.02 -13.41
N ALA A 67 -15.68 10.29 -12.35
CA ALA A 67 -16.14 11.63 -11.99
C ALA A 67 -14.97 12.59 -11.69
N ASP A 68 -13.93 12.08 -11.03
CA ASP A 68 -12.71 12.82 -10.70
C ASP A 68 -11.71 12.90 -11.87
N GLY A 69 -12.04 12.34 -13.04
CA GLY A 69 -11.20 12.39 -14.24
C GLY A 69 -9.89 11.59 -14.14
N LEU A 70 -9.81 10.62 -13.23
CA LEU A 70 -8.65 9.74 -13.04
C LEU A 70 -8.63 8.58 -14.04
N LEU A 71 -9.81 8.20 -14.52
CA LEU A 71 -10.03 7.22 -15.56
C LEU A 71 -10.82 7.85 -16.71
N ASN A 72 -10.58 7.36 -17.93
CA ASN A 72 -11.38 7.70 -19.10
C ASN A 72 -11.89 6.42 -19.78
N PRO A 73 -13.13 6.40 -20.27
CA PRO A 73 -13.56 5.36 -21.18
C PRO A 73 -12.80 5.49 -22.51
N VAL A 74 -12.32 4.38 -23.05
CA VAL A 74 -11.68 4.35 -24.37
C VAL A 74 -12.79 4.29 -25.43
N GLU A 75 -12.94 5.37 -26.20
CA GLU A 75 -14.01 5.50 -27.21
C GLU A 75 -14.15 4.23 -28.07
N ARG A 76 -15.38 3.73 -28.20
CA ARG A 76 -15.79 2.49 -28.89
C ARG A 76 -15.47 1.16 -28.19
N SER A 77 -14.85 1.19 -27.02
CA SER A 77 -14.64 -0.01 -26.19
C SER A 77 -15.22 0.19 -24.79
N THR A 78 -15.74 -0.86 -24.17
CA THR A 78 -16.21 -0.84 -22.77
C THR A 78 -15.04 -0.83 -21.77
N ARG A 79 -13.87 -0.32 -22.20
CA ARG A 79 -12.61 -0.37 -21.46
C ARG A 79 -12.27 0.98 -20.86
N LEU A 80 -11.61 0.92 -19.71
CA LEU A 80 -11.08 2.03 -18.96
C LEU A 80 -9.61 2.21 -19.30
N ALA A 81 -9.17 3.46 -19.42
CA ALA A 81 -7.76 3.84 -19.50
C ALA A 81 -7.46 4.89 -18.42
N ILE A 82 -6.24 4.86 -17.90
CA ILE A 82 -5.81 5.81 -16.89
C ILE A 82 -5.48 7.15 -17.54
N THR A 83 -5.82 8.25 -16.87
CA THR A 83 -5.48 9.61 -17.32
C THR A 83 -4.14 10.06 -16.74
N GLY A 84 -3.63 11.20 -17.20
CA GLY A 84 -2.46 11.83 -16.59
C GLY A 84 -2.67 12.16 -15.11
N ASP A 85 -3.91 12.47 -14.72
CA ASP A 85 -4.30 12.79 -13.34
C ASP A 85 -4.41 11.52 -12.51
N GLY A 86 -4.97 10.45 -13.09
CA GLY A 86 -4.97 9.11 -12.51
C GLY A 86 -3.56 8.61 -12.22
N ARG A 87 -2.59 8.80 -13.14
CA ARG A 87 -1.20 8.40 -12.91
C ARG A 87 -0.55 9.16 -11.76
N ARG A 88 -0.80 10.47 -11.64
CA ARG A 88 -0.32 11.26 -10.49
C ARG A 88 -0.91 10.73 -9.19
N LYS A 89 -2.22 10.46 -9.15
CA LYS A 89 -2.88 9.89 -7.98
C LYS A 89 -2.34 8.50 -7.63
N LEU A 90 -2.06 7.64 -8.62
CA LEU A 90 -1.42 6.34 -8.42
C LEU A 90 -0.07 6.49 -7.71
N HIS A 91 0.77 7.42 -8.17
CA HIS A 91 2.07 7.69 -7.56
C HIS A 91 1.93 8.21 -6.12
N ASP A 92 0.94 9.07 -5.85
CA ASP A 92 0.65 9.57 -4.50
C ASP A 92 0.23 8.44 -3.55
N LEU A 93 -0.65 7.54 -4.02
CA LEU A 93 -1.07 6.36 -3.26
C LEU A 93 0.09 5.40 -2.99
N ILE A 94 0.98 5.20 -3.97
CA ILE A 94 2.22 4.42 -3.78
C ILE A 94 3.14 5.08 -2.75
N ALA A 95 3.16 6.42 -2.68
CA ALA A 95 3.99 7.15 -1.73
C ALA A 95 3.38 7.29 -0.32
N GLN A 96 2.08 7.03 -0.15
CA GLN A 96 1.39 7.18 1.12
C GLN A 96 1.92 6.17 2.17
N PRO A 97 2.15 6.57 3.43
CA PRO A 97 2.67 5.67 4.45
C PRO A 97 1.66 4.58 4.83
N LEU A 98 2.16 3.37 5.10
CA LEU A 98 1.36 2.31 5.73
C LEU A 98 1.60 2.30 7.24
N ALA A 99 0.50 2.20 7.98
CA ALA A 99 0.51 1.90 9.40
C ALA A 99 0.30 0.39 9.61
N ALA A 100 0.87 -0.15 10.69
CA ALA A 100 0.69 -1.55 11.14
C ALA A 100 0.84 -2.58 10.00
N PRO A 101 2.07 -2.81 9.49
CA PRO A 101 2.40 -3.83 8.49
C PRO A 101 1.68 -5.18 8.62
N LEU A 102 1.48 -5.71 9.84
CA LEU A 102 0.80 -7.00 10.05
C LEU A 102 -0.72 -6.94 10.17
N SER A 103 -1.31 -5.74 10.21
CA SER A 103 -2.76 -5.62 10.11
C SER A 103 -3.25 -6.10 8.74
N THR A 104 -4.52 -6.49 8.65
CA THR A 104 -5.15 -6.90 7.38
C THR A 104 -4.92 -5.86 6.27
N PHE A 105 -5.17 -4.59 6.56
CA PHE A 105 -4.96 -3.51 5.58
C PHE A 105 -3.48 -3.19 5.34
N GLY A 106 -2.61 -3.37 6.35
CA GLY A 106 -1.16 -3.27 6.18
C GLY A 106 -0.63 -4.27 5.16
N GLN A 107 -1.06 -5.54 5.25
CA GLN A 107 -0.67 -6.59 4.32
C GLN A 107 -1.21 -6.35 2.90
N VAL A 108 -2.48 -5.92 2.78
CA VAL A 108 -3.04 -5.49 1.48
C VAL A 108 -2.22 -4.34 0.90
N GLY A 109 -1.91 -3.33 1.72
CA GLY A 109 -1.13 -2.17 1.31
C GLY A 109 0.26 -2.54 0.82
N ILE A 110 0.98 -3.41 1.54
CA ILE A 110 2.31 -3.90 1.14
C ILE A 110 2.21 -4.61 -0.20
N ARG A 111 1.26 -5.54 -0.33
CA ARG A 111 1.04 -6.32 -1.56
C ARG A 111 0.76 -5.42 -2.76
N LEU A 112 -0.16 -4.46 -2.64
CA LEU A 112 -0.49 -3.53 -3.71
C LEU A 112 0.69 -2.62 -4.07
N LYS A 113 1.39 -2.06 -3.07
CA LYS A 113 2.55 -1.21 -3.32
C LYS A 113 3.65 -1.98 -4.04
N LEU A 114 3.96 -3.21 -3.62
CA LEU A 114 4.95 -4.04 -4.29
C LEU A 114 4.51 -4.44 -5.71
N ALA A 115 3.22 -4.69 -5.92
CA ALA A 115 2.68 -5.04 -7.24
C ALA A 115 2.84 -3.92 -8.29
N PHE A 116 2.93 -2.66 -7.85
CA PHE A 116 2.97 -1.49 -8.72
C PHE A 116 4.19 -0.59 -8.52
N LEU A 117 5.16 -1.04 -7.73
CA LEU A 117 6.34 -0.22 -7.44
C LEU A 117 7.19 0.02 -8.69
N ASP A 118 7.14 -0.90 -9.65
CA ASP A 118 7.76 -0.75 -10.97
C ASP A 118 7.20 0.43 -11.77
N LEU A 119 5.98 0.90 -11.49
CA LEU A 119 5.35 2.02 -12.19
C LEU A 119 5.90 3.39 -11.76
N VAL A 120 6.65 3.48 -10.65
CA VAL A 120 7.28 4.74 -10.19
C VAL A 120 8.78 4.79 -10.54
N PRO A 121 9.39 6.00 -10.60
CA PRO A 121 10.81 6.14 -10.91
C PRO A 121 11.71 5.38 -9.92
N PRO A 122 12.86 4.83 -10.35
CA PRO A 122 13.75 4.01 -9.49
C PRO A 122 14.13 4.66 -8.16
N ALA A 123 14.40 5.97 -8.15
CA ALA A 123 14.71 6.71 -6.91
C ALA A 123 13.55 6.69 -5.89
N VAL A 124 12.30 6.64 -6.37
CA VAL A 124 11.11 6.52 -5.52
C VAL A 124 10.95 5.09 -5.03
N ARG A 125 11.22 4.07 -5.87
CA ARG A 125 11.10 2.65 -5.50
C ARG A 125 11.87 2.33 -4.24
N ARG A 126 13.16 2.67 -4.23
CA ARG A 126 14.03 2.44 -3.07
C ARG A 126 13.50 3.13 -1.81
N ARG A 127 13.10 4.40 -1.94
CA ARG A 127 12.54 5.18 -0.82
C ARG A 127 11.28 4.54 -0.24
N GLN A 128 10.42 3.95 -1.07
CA GLN A 128 9.22 3.26 -0.60
C GLN A 128 9.54 1.94 0.10
N ILE A 129 10.47 1.13 -0.43
CA ILE A 129 10.92 -0.09 0.25
C ILE A 129 11.51 0.26 1.62
N ASP A 130 12.36 1.29 1.70
CA ASP A 130 12.91 1.77 2.96
C ASP A 130 11.82 2.31 3.91
N ALA A 131 10.73 2.87 3.39
CA ALA A 131 9.60 3.30 4.21
C ALA A 131 8.80 2.12 4.79
N LEU A 132 8.62 1.05 4.02
CA LEU A 132 8.01 -0.20 4.50
C LEU A 132 8.88 -0.87 5.56
N LEU A 133 10.21 -0.91 5.36
CA LEU A 133 11.17 -1.41 6.35
C LEU A 133 11.09 -0.64 7.65
N ARG A 134 11.13 0.70 7.61
CA ARG A 134 10.97 1.53 8.81
C ARG A 134 9.66 1.27 9.54
N SER A 135 8.57 1.01 8.81
CA SER A 135 7.28 0.67 9.42
C SER A 135 7.37 -0.66 10.18
N CYS A 136 8.04 -1.66 9.60
CA CYS A 136 8.30 -2.94 10.27
C CYS A 136 9.21 -2.78 11.49
N ASP A 137 10.31 -2.02 11.38
CA ASP A 137 11.25 -1.80 12.49
C ASP A 137 10.58 -1.05 13.67
N CYS A 138 9.72 -0.07 13.38
CA CYS A 138 8.93 0.62 14.40
C CYS A 138 7.94 -0.32 15.11
N GLU A 139 7.24 -1.18 14.36
CA GLU A 139 6.31 -2.14 14.93
C GLU A 139 7.03 -3.25 15.72
N LEU A 140 8.19 -3.75 15.25
CA LEU A 140 9.05 -4.67 15.99
C LEU A 140 9.53 -4.05 17.30
N SER A 141 10.00 -2.80 17.26
CA SER A 141 10.47 -2.09 18.46
C SER A 141 9.33 -1.94 19.48
N THR A 142 8.11 -1.68 19.01
CA THR A 142 6.93 -1.55 19.89
C THR A 142 6.54 -2.90 20.51
N ARG A 143 6.66 -4.00 19.76
CA ARG A 143 6.30 -5.36 20.20
C ARG A 143 7.38 -6.08 20.98
N THR A 144 8.62 -5.58 20.97
CA THR A 144 9.76 -6.11 21.76
C THR A 144 10.10 -5.21 22.96
N ALA A 145 9.54 -4.00 23.03
CA ALA A 145 9.69 -3.11 24.19
C ALA A 145 9.01 -3.68 25.45
N SER A 146 9.77 -3.78 26.55
CA SER A 146 9.25 -4.21 27.85
C SER A 146 8.02 -3.38 28.26
N CYS A 147 6.87 -4.03 28.35
CA CYS A 147 5.61 -3.42 28.73
C CYS A 147 4.98 -4.16 29.92
N PRO A 148 4.63 -3.48 31.04
CA PRO A 148 3.97 -4.11 32.18
C PRO A 148 2.68 -4.82 31.81
N ALA A 149 1.95 -4.34 30.80
CA ALA A 149 0.72 -4.95 30.32
C ALA A 149 0.94 -6.31 29.65
N TRP A 150 2.16 -6.67 29.24
CA TRP A 150 2.43 -8.00 28.67
C TRP A 150 2.30 -9.13 29.69
N ALA A 151 2.40 -8.82 30.98
CA ALA A 151 2.07 -9.79 32.02
C ALA A 151 0.61 -10.29 31.89
N LEU A 152 -0.27 -9.47 31.30
CA LEU A 152 -1.68 -9.80 31.05
C LEU A 152 -1.88 -10.78 29.88
N ASN A 153 -0.89 -10.97 29.00
CA ASN A 153 -1.03 -11.83 27.81
C ASN A 153 -1.10 -13.34 28.12
N GLY A 154 -0.94 -13.76 29.38
CA GLY A 154 -0.93 -15.17 29.75
C GLY A 154 0.15 -15.97 28.98
N ALA A 155 0.16 -17.30 29.11
CA ALA A 155 1.14 -18.12 28.39
C ALA A 155 0.84 -18.18 26.88
N LEU A 156 -0.43 -18.43 26.51
CA LEU A 156 -0.83 -18.58 25.11
C LEU A 156 -0.74 -17.27 24.32
N GLY A 157 -1.10 -16.13 24.92
CA GLY A 157 -0.99 -14.83 24.24
C GLY A 157 0.46 -14.39 24.05
N ARG A 158 1.40 -14.81 24.91
CA ARG A 158 2.83 -14.62 24.67
C ARG A 158 3.33 -15.42 23.47
N VAL A 159 2.97 -16.70 23.36
CA VAL A 159 3.31 -17.51 22.18
C VAL A 159 2.74 -16.89 20.90
N TRP A 160 1.53 -16.34 20.96
CA TRP A 160 0.95 -15.62 19.81
C TRP A 160 1.68 -14.31 19.49
N LEU A 161 2.13 -13.56 20.51
CA LEU A 161 2.96 -12.37 20.31
C LEU A 161 4.30 -12.73 19.66
N ASP A 162 4.94 -13.80 20.11
CA ASP A 162 6.21 -14.29 19.53
C ASP A 162 6.01 -14.64 18.05
N HIS A 163 4.96 -15.41 17.72
CA HIS A 163 4.59 -15.71 16.34
C HIS A 163 4.37 -14.44 15.48
N GLN A 164 3.74 -13.42 16.06
CA GLN A 164 3.50 -12.13 15.44
C GLN A 164 4.80 -11.30 15.26
N VAL A 165 5.80 -11.48 16.12
CA VAL A 165 7.13 -10.90 15.95
C VAL A 165 7.86 -11.62 14.81
N ASP A 166 7.87 -12.95 14.81
CA ASP A 166 8.49 -13.78 13.77
C ASP A 166 7.97 -13.41 12.37
N ALA A 167 6.64 -13.31 12.21
CA ALA A 167 6.02 -12.94 10.93
C ALA A 167 6.43 -11.53 10.44
N LEU A 168 6.69 -10.60 11.37
CA LEU A 168 7.14 -9.25 11.04
C LEU A 168 8.61 -9.24 10.62
N GLU A 169 9.45 -10.02 11.29
CA GLU A 169 10.86 -10.21 10.94
C GLU A 169 11.01 -10.86 9.55
N GLU A 170 10.21 -11.88 9.25
CA GLU A 170 10.14 -12.51 7.92
C GLU A 170 9.76 -11.50 6.83
N THR A 171 8.74 -10.68 7.09
CA THR A 171 8.30 -9.62 6.17
C THR A 171 9.43 -8.60 5.95
N ALA A 172 10.08 -8.15 7.03
CA ALA A 172 11.21 -7.23 6.94
C ALA A 172 12.37 -7.83 6.13
N GLU A 173 12.67 -9.11 6.29
CA GLU A 173 13.75 -9.76 5.54
C GLU A 173 13.44 -9.87 4.03
N VAL A 174 12.19 -10.15 3.65
CA VAL A 174 11.75 -10.06 2.25
C VAL A 174 12.00 -8.64 1.71
N LEU A 175 11.59 -7.61 2.44
CA LEU A 175 11.79 -6.22 2.04
C LEU A 175 13.28 -5.84 1.93
N ARG A 176 14.14 -6.33 2.84
CA ARG A 176 15.61 -6.12 2.76
C ARG A 176 16.21 -6.79 1.52
N ARG A 177 15.73 -7.97 1.13
CA ARG A 177 16.15 -8.63 -0.11
C ARG A 177 15.75 -7.81 -1.34
N LEU A 178 14.51 -7.33 -1.39
CA LEU A 178 14.03 -6.45 -2.46
C LEU A 178 14.84 -5.15 -2.53
N ALA A 179 15.13 -4.53 -1.39
CA ALA A 179 15.92 -3.31 -1.32
C ALA A 179 17.32 -3.50 -1.92
N ARG A 180 17.97 -4.63 -1.61
CA ARG A 180 19.29 -5.01 -2.19
C ARG A 180 19.22 -5.20 -3.70
N ALA A 181 18.19 -5.89 -4.19
CA ALA A 181 17.99 -6.12 -5.62
C ALA A 181 17.81 -4.81 -6.40
N GLU A 182 16.99 -3.88 -5.89
CA GLU A 182 16.80 -2.55 -6.50
C GLU A 182 18.11 -1.73 -6.51
N GLY A 183 18.92 -1.84 -5.45
CA GLY A 183 20.22 -1.14 -5.38
C GLY A 183 21.25 -1.66 -6.40
N ALA A 184 21.26 -2.97 -6.67
CA ALA A 184 22.12 -3.56 -7.69
C ALA A 184 21.72 -3.11 -9.10
N ALA A 185 20.42 -3.11 -9.40
CA ALA A 185 19.89 -2.66 -10.70
C ALA A 185 20.20 -1.19 -11.00
N GLN A 186 20.31 -0.34 -9.97
CA GLN A 186 20.68 1.08 -10.11
C GLN A 186 22.19 1.31 -10.33
N ALA A 187 23.05 0.35 -9.97
CA ALA A 187 24.50 0.46 -10.17
C ALA A 187 24.94 0.06 -11.58
N GLU A 188 24.08 -0.66 -12.32
CA GLU A 188 24.36 -1.22 -13.65
C GLU A 188 23.82 -0.38 -14.81
N GLY A 189 22.96 0.62 -14.55
CA GLY A 189 22.33 1.48 -15.57
C GLY A 189 22.75 2.94 -15.46
#